data_AF-A0A1M5SQJ4-F1
#
_entry.id   AF-A0A1M5SQJ4-F1
#
_cell.length_a   1.000
_cell.length_b   1.000
_cell.length_c   1.000
_cell.angle_alpha   90.00
_cell.angle_beta   90.00
_cell.angle_gamma   90.00
#
_symmetry.space_group_name_H-M   'P 1'
#
loop_
_entity.id
_entity.type
_entity.pdbx_description
1 polymer ?
#
loop_
_entity_poly.entity_id
_entity_poly.type
_entity_poly.pdbx_seq_one_letter_code
_entity_poly.pdbx_strand_id
1 'polypeptide(L)'
;MNKKVNLWSQREQFAYKILLATLVFSLFLSFFIGDKKSIEGFLSYISLGFLNASFIVFIIFKAMNLLQNKETNLKPLLSISVDVAMAAFLLYTFWFRLTP
;
A
#
# COMPACT_ATOMS: atom_id res chain seq x y z
N MET A 1 -3.58 -31.84 -14.96
CA MET A 1 -4.28 -30.64 -14.44
C MET A 1 -3.33 -29.87 -13.55
N ASN A 2 -2.85 -28.71 -14.02
CA ASN A 2 -1.95 -27.85 -13.26
C ASN A 2 -2.78 -27.22 -12.13
N LYS A 3 -2.62 -27.69 -10.89
CA LYS A 3 -3.28 -27.08 -9.73
C LYS A 3 -2.75 -25.65 -9.65
N LYS A 4 -3.58 -24.66 -9.99
CA LYS A 4 -3.28 -23.25 -9.73
C LYS A 4 -2.96 -23.15 -8.25
N VAL A 5 -1.69 -23.03 -7.91
CA VAL A 5 -1.25 -22.74 -6.55
C VAL A 5 -1.81 -21.36 -6.24
N ASN A 6 -2.90 -21.31 -5.50
CA ASN A 6 -3.48 -20.06 -5.07
C ASN A 6 -2.59 -19.51 -3.97
N LEU A 7 -1.54 -18.79 -4.38
CA LEU A 7 -0.51 -18.27 -3.48
C LEU A 7 -1.09 -17.23 -2.49
N TRP A 8 -2.27 -16.66 -2.77
CA TRP A 8 -2.82 -15.49 -2.09
C TRP A 8 -4.25 -15.77 -1.61
N SER A 9 -4.55 -15.39 -0.37
CA SER A 9 -5.91 -15.50 0.16
C SER A 9 -6.87 -14.52 -0.54
N GLN A 10 -8.17 -14.83 -0.60
CA GLN A 10 -9.16 -13.93 -1.23
C GLN A 10 -9.15 -12.51 -0.61
N ARG A 11 -8.89 -12.42 0.70
CA ARG A 11 -8.82 -11.15 1.44
C ARG A 11 -7.58 -10.33 1.05
N GLU A 12 -6.43 -11.00 0.89
CA GLU A 12 -5.20 -10.37 0.42
C GLU A 12 -5.31 -9.86 -1.03
N GLN A 13 -5.96 -10.64 -1.91
CA GLN A 13 -6.23 -10.21 -3.29
C GLN A 13 -7.14 -8.99 -3.35
N PHE A 14 -8.14 -8.91 -2.48
CA PHE A 14 -9.02 -7.74 -2.39
C PHE A 14 -8.26 -6.49 -1.88
N ALA A 15 -7.47 -6.64 -0.82
CA ALA A 15 -6.63 -5.57 -0.29
C ALA A 15 -5.63 -5.06 -1.35
N TYR A 16 -5.03 -5.96 -2.12
CA TYR A 16 -4.14 -5.60 -3.24
C TYR A 16 -4.87 -4.81 -4.34
N LYS A 17 -6.10 -5.18 -4.69
CA LYS A 17 -6.90 -4.44 -5.67
C LYS A 17 -7.24 -3.03 -5.19
N ILE A 18 -7.59 -2.88 -3.91
CA ILE A 18 -7.82 -1.56 -3.29
C ILE A 18 -6.54 -0.74 -3.31
N LEU A 19 -5.41 -1.34 -2.93
CA LEU A 19 -4.11 -0.68 -2.97
C LEU A 19 -3.77 -0.21 -4.39
N LEU A 20 -3.95 -1.06 -5.40
CA LEU A 20 -3.69 -0.70 -6.79
C LEU A 20 -4.60 0.45 -7.24
N ALA A 21 -5.89 0.39 -6.92
CA ALA A 21 -6.84 1.45 -7.27
C ALA A 21 -6.47 2.79 -6.61
N THR A 22 -6.11 2.77 -5.33
CA THR A 22 -5.69 3.96 -4.59
C THR A 22 -4.35 4.51 -5.10
N LEU A 23 -3.41 3.65 -5.49
CA LEU A 23 -2.15 4.06 -6.13
C LEU A 23 -2.42 4.79 -7.46
N VAL A 24 -3.22 4.19 -8.34
CA VAL A 24 -3.57 4.79 -9.63
C VAL A 24 -4.28 6.12 -9.43
N PHE A 25 -5.20 6.20 -8.48
CA PHE A 25 -5.88 7.44 -8.15
C PHE A 25 -4.92 8.52 -7.62
N SER A 26 -4.00 8.16 -6.72
CA SER A 26 -3.00 9.09 -6.18
C SER A 26 -2.01 9.58 -7.25
N LEU A 27 -1.60 8.70 -8.17
CA LEU A 27 -0.74 9.05 -9.31
C LEU A 27 -1.47 9.95 -10.30
N PHE A 28 -2.74 9.65 -10.59
CA PHE A 28 -3.59 10.48 -11.43
C PHE A 28 -3.66 11.89 -10.85
N LEU A 29 -4.05 12.02 -9.58
CA LEU A 29 -4.09 13.32 -8.91
C LEU A 29 -2.72 14.01 -8.93
N SER A 30 -1.63 13.29 -8.63
CA SER A 30 -0.28 13.86 -8.65
C SER A 30 0.14 14.39 -10.03
N PHE A 31 -0.34 13.80 -11.14
CA PHE A 31 -0.03 14.26 -12.50
C PHE A 31 -0.76 15.56 -12.87
N PHE A 32 -1.99 15.75 -12.39
CA PHE A 32 -2.75 16.98 -12.63
C PHE A 32 -2.38 18.12 -11.67
N ILE A 33 -1.69 17.81 -10.56
CA ILE A 33 -1.40 18.75 -9.47
C ILE A 33 0.06 19.23 -9.58
N GLY A 34 0.30 20.07 -10.58
CA GLY A 34 1.55 20.83 -10.71
C GLY A 34 1.51 22.11 -9.86
N ASP A 35 2.30 22.15 -8.79
CA ASP A 35 2.87 23.34 -8.13
C ASP A 35 1.96 24.56 -7.84
N LYS A 36 0.67 24.34 -7.50
CA LYS A 36 -0.24 25.43 -7.14
C LYS A 36 -0.68 25.38 -5.67
N LYS A 37 -0.47 26.51 -4.97
CA LYS A 37 -0.78 26.78 -3.56
C LYS A 37 -2.30 26.82 -3.23
N SER A 38 -3.11 25.94 -3.82
CA SER A 38 -4.59 25.96 -3.74
C SER A 38 -5.19 24.60 -3.35
N ILE A 39 -6.53 24.46 -3.47
CA ILE A 39 -7.36 23.25 -3.24
C ILE A 39 -6.74 21.96 -3.84
N GLU A 40 -5.96 22.11 -4.91
CA GLU A 40 -5.23 21.01 -5.57
C GLU A 40 -4.19 20.36 -4.64
N GLY A 41 -3.47 21.14 -3.82
CA GLY A 41 -2.54 20.60 -2.81
C GLY A 41 -3.24 19.78 -1.71
N PHE A 42 -4.47 20.18 -1.34
CA PHE A 42 -5.29 19.47 -0.36
C PHE A 42 -5.80 18.12 -0.90
N LEU A 43 -6.17 18.06 -2.19
CA LEU A 43 -6.60 16.82 -2.83
C LEU A 43 -5.44 15.81 -2.97
N SER A 44 -4.24 16.27 -3.34
CA SER A 44 -3.04 15.42 -3.35
C SER A 44 -2.70 14.89 -1.96
N TYR A 45 -2.89 15.71 -0.93
CA TYR A 45 -2.69 15.30 0.45
C TYR A 45 -3.68 14.20 0.89
N ILE A 46 -4.98 14.38 0.62
CA ILE A 46 -6.00 13.38 0.92
C ILE A 46 -5.71 12.07 0.18
N SER A 47 -5.31 12.13 -1.09
CA SER A 47 -5.02 10.93 -1.88
C SER A 47 -3.80 10.17 -1.36
N LEU A 48 -2.78 10.87 -0.88
CA LEU A 48 -1.63 10.27 -0.18
C LEU A 48 -2.05 9.61 1.13
N GLY A 49 -2.96 10.22 1.89
CA GLY A 49 -3.54 9.63 3.09
C GLY A 49 -4.29 8.32 2.80
N PHE A 50 -5.14 8.29 1.78
CA PHE A 50 -5.84 7.08 1.34
C PHE A 50 -4.89 5.98 0.86
N LEU A 51 -3.83 6.35 0.13
CA LEU A 51 -2.79 5.41 -0.31
C LEU A 51 -2.04 4.80 0.88
N ASN A 52 -1.68 5.60 1.88
CA ASN A 52 -1.04 5.09 3.10
C ASN A 52 -1.95 4.13 3.87
N ALA A 53 -3.23 4.48 4.03
CA ALA A 53 -4.20 3.64 4.71
C ALA A 53 -4.39 2.28 3.99
N SER A 54 -4.52 2.30 2.66
CA SER A 54 -4.67 1.07 1.88
C SER A 54 -3.42 0.18 1.92
N PHE A 55 -2.23 0.79 1.94
CA PHE A 55 -0.96 0.08 2.04
C PHE A 55 -0.79 -0.62 3.41
N ILE A 56 -1.14 0.05 4.51
CA ILE A 56 -1.14 -0.55 5.85
C ILE A 56 -2.10 -1.74 5.93
N VAL A 57 -3.32 -1.59 5.40
CA VAL A 57 -4.32 -2.67 5.36
C VAL A 57 -3.82 -3.87 4.57
N PHE A 58 -3.15 -3.64 3.44
CA PHE A 58 -2.52 -4.70 2.64
C PHE A 58 -1.45 -5.47 3.45
N ILE A 59 -0.56 -4.77 4.14
CA ILE A 59 0.48 -5.39 4.99
C ILE A 59 -0.14 -6.23 6.10
N ILE A 60 -1.19 -5.74 6.76
CA ILE A 60 -1.90 -6.49 7.82
C ILE A 60 -2.46 -7.80 7.24
N PHE A 61 -3.17 -7.76 6.12
CA PHE A 61 -3.74 -8.98 5.53
C PHE A 61 -2.66 -9.97 5.06
N LYS A 62 -1.55 -9.46 4.51
CA LYS A 62 -0.41 -10.27 4.10
C LYS A 62 0.29 -10.93 5.30
N ALA A 63 0.47 -10.19 6.39
CA ALA A 63 1.04 -10.70 7.65
C ALA A 63 0.13 -11.75 8.31
N MET A 64 -1.18 -11.52 8.33
CA MET A 64 -2.15 -12.51 8.81
C MET A 64 -2.10 -13.80 8.00
N ASN A 65 -1.99 -13.70 6.67
CA ASN A 65 -1.88 -14.88 5.80
C ASN A 65 -0.55 -15.64 6.02
N LEU A 66 0.53 -14.94 6.31
CA LEU A 66 1.82 -15.55 6.66
C LEU A 66 1.77 -16.26 8.01
N LEU A 67 1.11 -15.68 9.03
CA LEU A 67 0.93 -16.33 10.34
C LEU A 67 0.03 -17.56 10.28
N GLN A 68 -0.96 -17.59 9.39
CA GLN A 68 -1.83 -18.75 9.18
C GLN A 68 -1.11 -19.90 8.47
N ASN A 69 -0.22 -19.58 7.52
CA ASN A 69 0.64 -20.57 6.87
C ASN A 69 1.85 -20.87 7.77
N LYS A 70 1.71 -21.87 8.65
CA LYS A 70 2.75 -22.29 9.63
C LYS A 70 4.11 -22.70 9.02
N GLU A 71 4.23 -22.74 7.70
CA GLU A 71 5.51 -22.92 7.02
C GLU A 71 6.23 -21.57 6.90
N THR A 72 7.13 -21.30 7.84
CA THR A 72 8.03 -20.14 7.86
C THR A 72 9.06 -20.24 6.72
N ASN A 73 8.61 -20.00 5.49
CA ASN A 73 9.50 -19.78 4.37
C ASN A 73 10.16 -18.38 4.49
N LEU A 74 11.44 -18.28 4.13
CA LEU A 74 12.19 -17.01 4.12
C LEU A 74 11.65 -16.00 3.08
N LYS A 75 11.13 -16.48 1.95
CA LYS A 75 10.66 -15.61 0.85
C LYS A 75 9.45 -14.75 1.23
N PRO A 76 8.36 -15.31 1.80
CA PRO A 76 7.24 -14.51 2.27
C PRO A 76 7.63 -13.52 3.37
N LEU A 77 8.54 -13.90 4.28
CA LEU A 77 9.02 -13.03 5.36
C LEU A 77 9.74 -11.80 4.81
N LEU A 78 10.72 -12.00 3.91
CA LEU A 78 11.45 -10.92 3.26
C LEU A 78 10.51 -9.98 2.49
N SER A 79 9.50 -10.53 1.82
CA SER A 79 8.53 -9.72 1.10
C SER A 79 7.73 -8.80 2.03
N ILE A 80 7.32 -9.27 3.21
CA ILE A 80 6.65 -8.42 4.21
C ILE A 80 7.61 -7.37 4.76
N SER A 81 8.86 -7.71 5.04
CA SER A 81 9.85 -6.75 5.54
C SER A 81 10.07 -5.59 4.57
N VAL A 82 10.13 -5.88 3.26
CA VAL A 82 10.23 -4.84 2.20
C VAL A 82 8.97 -3.97 2.19
N ASP A 83 7.78 -4.57 2.27
CA ASP A 83 6.54 -3.80 2.30
C ASP A 83 6.45 -2.90 3.55
N VAL A 84 6.84 -3.40 4.72
CA VAL A 84 6.89 -2.59 5.95
C VAL A 84 7.87 -1.43 5.82
N ALA A 85 9.05 -1.64 5.23
CA ALA A 85 10.01 -0.56 4.98
C ALA A 85 9.44 0.49 4.01
N MET A 86 8.73 0.06 2.96
CA MET A 86 8.05 0.94 2.02
C MET A 86 6.94 1.76 2.71
N ALA A 87 6.17 1.13 3.61
CA ALA A 87 5.13 1.81 4.38
C ALA A 87 5.72 2.88 5.31
N ALA A 88 6.82 2.55 6.00
CA ALA A 88 7.54 3.50 6.84
C ALA A 88 8.05 4.70 6.03
N PHE A 89 8.60 4.46 4.83
CA PHE A 89 9.02 5.52 3.91
C PHE A 89 7.85 6.40 3.44
N LEU A 90 6.70 5.80 3.10
CA LEU A 90 5.51 6.55 2.68
C LEU A 90 4.89 7.36 3.83
N LEU A 91 4.90 6.83 5.05
CA LEU A 91 4.48 7.57 6.25
C LEU A 91 5.43 8.72 6.56
N TYR A 92 6.74 8.49 6.43
CA TYR A 92 7.75 9.54 6.59
C TYR A 92 7.55 10.66 5.57
N THR A 93 7.42 10.33 4.28
CA THR A 93 7.21 11.35 3.23
C THR A 93 5.88 12.09 3.41
N PHE A 94 4.82 11.40 3.85
CA PHE A 94 3.55 12.02 4.23
C PHE A 94 3.69 12.97 5.42
N TRP A 95 4.41 12.57 6.47
CA TRP A 95 4.65 13.39 7.67
C TRP A 95 5.48 14.65 7.35
N PHE A 96 6.53 14.54 6.53
CA PHE A 96 7.32 15.70 6.12
C PHE A 96 6.56 16.63 5.19
N ARG A 97 5.63 16.12 4.38
CA ARG A 97 4.72 16.96 3.59
C ARG A 97 3.65 17.65 4.45
N LEU A 98 3.42 17.18 5.68
CA LEU A 98 2.54 17.75 6.70
C LEU A 98 3.21 18.82 7.57
N THR A 99 4.54 18.80 7.65
CA THR A 99 5.29 19.73 8.50
C THR A 99 5.59 20.99 7.66
N PRO A 100 5.17 22.19 8.09
CA PRO A 100 5.32 23.42 7.32
C PRO A 100 6.77 23.82 7.07
#